data_AF-A0A932Y9E9-F1
#
_entry.id   AF-A0A932Y9E9-F1
#
_cell.length_a   1.000
_cell.length_b   1.000
_cell.length_c   1.000
_cell.angle_alpha   90.00
_cell.angle_beta   90.00
_cell.angle_gamma   90.00
#
_symmetry.space_group_name_H-M   'P 1'
#
loop_
_entity.id
_entity.type
_entity.pdbx_description
1 polymer ?
#
loop_
_entity_poly.entity_id
_entity_poly.type
_entity_poly.pdbx_seq_one_letter_code
_entity_poly.pdbx_strand_id
1 'polypeptide(L)'
;MIRTILLGTLLTLSCLGFAALNHSETAFLDSAQKIEMQVSQFKAVLSHRDFIPKAVPYTLEGTITVYRHEGIVLLHTTDGRTFSLRKDKSSKFDPQDWHGRVVQVEGWAAESDELDEILVAKIKEIDPSAPVPPTEHVDFQRPAQLVSHVGQRWEVGNVRWGEEKPSTWETVTIDPSLIEKVYFAQKPFAKEKLVAHTFLVFRFKPGGAINNRGEETRSLVLSVEAYMRKSDKKLDLRKAAVKKEYPIVWMLSQWENYLTNACRDKSERLVLYPTAFSKEQSVSLLHEALQQATVNRAGEFYNTRRNNCTNNILILFNHVLSRPIPLWTIPGTIYNLRATNSTWATVLLRERGIIGESLPEINPTNYTKSL
;
A
#
# COMPACT_ATOMS: atom_id res chain seq x y z
N MET A 1 1.66 80.18 41.26
CA MET A 1 1.09 81.27 40.43
C MET A 1 0.46 80.64 39.19
N ILE A 2 -0.85 80.87 39.01
CA ILE A 2 -1.64 80.92 37.75
C ILE A 2 -1.76 79.58 36.97
N ARG A 3 -2.84 78.79 37.19
CA ARG A 3 -4.20 78.78 36.54
C ARG A 3 -4.16 78.36 35.06
N THR A 4 -4.58 77.15 34.66
CA THR A 4 -5.94 76.58 34.44
C THR A 4 -6.64 77.06 33.16
N ILE A 5 -7.36 76.11 32.52
CA ILE A 5 -8.37 76.18 31.43
C ILE A 5 -7.74 75.88 30.03
N LEU A 6 -8.18 74.92 29.19
CA LEU A 6 -9.53 74.54 28.75
C LEU A 6 -9.64 73.08 28.27
N LEU A 7 -10.82 72.49 28.53
CA LEU A 7 -11.38 71.20 28.06
C LEU A 7 -11.65 71.17 26.54
N GLY A 8 -11.74 69.99 25.93
CA GLY A 8 -12.38 69.84 24.61
C GLY A 8 -12.21 68.50 23.88
N THR A 9 -12.90 67.47 24.37
CA THR A 9 -13.67 66.46 23.59
C THR A 9 -13.10 65.88 22.29
N LEU A 10 -12.72 64.58 22.29
CA LEU A 10 -13.28 63.61 21.33
C LEU A 10 -13.18 62.17 21.85
N LEU A 11 -14.34 61.56 21.97
CA LEU A 11 -14.61 60.17 22.32
C LEU A 11 -14.30 59.24 21.13
N THR A 12 -14.00 57.98 21.48
CA THR A 12 -14.33 56.74 20.74
C THR A 12 -13.70 56.49 19.37
N LEU A 13 -12.59 55.74 19.32
CA LEU A 13 -12.33 54.70 18.31
C LEU A 13 -11.03 53.92 18.65
N SER A 14 -11.10 52.98 19.61
CA SER A 14 -9.97 52.07 19.85
C SER A 14 -10.38 50.77 20.56
N CYS A 15 -11.32 50.00 20.00
CA CYS A 15 -11.58 48.62 20.47
C CYS A 15 -11.95 47.62 19.36
N LEU A 16 -11.80 47.95 18.07
CA LEU A 16 -12.16 47.04 16.96
C LEU A 16 -10.96 46.48 16.17
N GLY A 17 -9.73 46.64 16.68
CA GLY A 17 -8.51 46.16 16.02
C GLY A 17 -7.88 44.87 16.59
N PHE A 18 -8.27 44.42 17.78
CA PHE A 18 -7.57 43.32 18.47
C PHE A 18 -8.21 41.94 18.33
N ALA A 19 -9.45 41.83 17.86
CA ALA A 19 -10.13 40.53 17.74
C ALA A 19 -9.81 39.78 16.43
N ALA A 20 -9.38 40.48 15.36
CA ALA A 20 -9.08 39.88 14.06
C ALA A 20 -7.64 39.33 13.95
N LEU A 21 -6.72 39.77 14.82
CA LEU A 21 -5.32 39.28 14.85
C LEU A 21 -5.17 37.98 15.66
N ASN A 22 -6.04 37.75 16.66
CA ASN A 22 -5.96 36.55 17.50
C ASN A 22 -6.33 35.26 16.76
N HIS A 23 -7.24 35.31 15.77
CA HIS A 23 -7.61 34.10 15.01
C HIS A 23 -6.54 33.63 14.02
N SER A 24 -5.77 34.55 13.44
CA SER A 24 -4.65 34.19 12.56
C SER A 24 -3.47 33.62 13.34
N GLU A 25 -3.24 34.12 14.56
CA GLU A 25 -2.12 33.68 15.40
C GLU A 25 -2.37 32.28 15.98
N THR A 26 -3.60 31.97 16.40
CA THR A 26 -3.97 30.61 16.85
C THR A 26 -3.89 29.59 15.71
N ALA A 27 -4.33 29.95 14.50
CA ALA A 27 -4.25 29.04 13.34
C ALA A 27 -2.79 28.78 12.90
N PHE A 28 -1.92 29.77 13.06
CA PHE A 28 -0.49 29.65 12.79
C PHE A 28 0.21 28.77 13.83
N LEU A 29 -0.09 28.95 15.12
CA LEU A 29 0.46 28.14 16.21
C LEU A 29 0.01 26.67 16.14
N ASP A 30 -1.26 26.42 15.81
CA ASP A 30 -1.77 25.05 15.60
C ASP A 30 -1.09 24.37 14.40
N SER A 31 -0.83 25.14 13.33
CA SER A 31 -0.12 24.63 12.15
C SER A 31 1.35 24.32 12.46
N ALA A 32 2.02 25.18 13.23
CA ALA A 32 3.40 24.98 13.65
C ALA A 32 3.55 23.75 14.57
N GLN A 33 2.64 23.57 15.54
CA GLN A 33 2.62 22.38 16.40
C GLN A 33 2.38 21.09 15.62
N LYS A 34 1.49 21.12 14.63
CA LYS A 34 1.24 19.96 13.75
C LYS A 34 2.47 19.61 12.92
N ILE A 35 3.22 20.61 12.44
CA ILE A 35 4.48 20.42 11.71
C ILE A 35 5.56 19.85 12.66
N GLU A 36 5.74 20.40 13.86
CA GLU A 36 6.70 19.89 14.84
C GLU A 36 6.42 18.44 15.24
N MET A 37 5.15 18.09 15.44
CA MET A 37 4.74 16.72 15.75
C MET A 37 5.05 15.77 14.58
N GLN A 38 4.77 16.18 13.34
CA GLN A 38 5.13 15.41 12.14
C GLN A 38 6.65 15.24 12.03
N VAL A 39 7.42 16.32 12.19
CA VAL A 39 8.89 16.32 12.19
C VAL A 39 9.45 15.38 13.25
N SER A 40 8.90 15.42 14.48
CA SER A 40 9.34 14.54 15.57
C SER A 40 9.05 13.06 15.27
N GLN A 41 7.89 12.75 14.67
CA GLN A 41 7.58 11.40 14.20
C GLN A 41 8.54 10.94 13.10
N PHE A 42 8.87 11.81 12.14
CA PHE A 42 9.87 11.53 11.10
C PHE A 42 11.28 11.30 11.67
N LYS A 43 11.72 12.08 12.65
CA LYS A 43 13.03 11.88 13.31
C LYS A 43 13.15 10.52 13.99
N ALA A 44 12.07 10.01 14.58
CA ALA A 44 12.05 8.68 15.16
C ALA A 44 12.24 7.58 14.10
N VAL A 45 11.65 7.76 12.90
CA VAL A 45 11.74 6.81 11.77
C VAL A 45 13.12 6.84 11.08
N LEU A 46 13.74 8.01 10.94
CA LEU A 46 14.98 8.19 10.14
C LEU A 46 16.27 7.66 10.80
N SER A 47 16.23 7.29 12.07
CA SER A 47 17.45 7.17 12.90
C SER A 47 18.19 5.84 12.87
N HIS A 48 17.77 4.81 12.12
CA HIS A 48 18.27 3.43 12.37
C HIS A 48 18.81 2.64 11.16
N ARG A 49 18.96 3.22 9.96
CA ARG A 49 19.50 2.46 8.81
C ARG A 49 20.54 3.23 8.00
N ASP A 50 21.79 2.76 8.06
CA ASP A 50 22.87 3.18 7.16
C ASP A 50 22.64 2.77 5.69
N PHE A 51 21.66 1.89 5.48
CA PHE A 51 21.37 1.27 4.19
C PHE A 51 19.86 1.08 3.97
N ILE A 52 19.35 1.57 2.84
CA ILE A 52 17.97 1.37 2.39
C ILE A 52 18.00 0.43 1.18
N PRO A 53 17.36 -0.75 1.25
CA PRO A 53 17.23 -1.63 0.09
C PRO A 53 16.46 -0.96 -1.06
N LYS A 54 16.80 -1.28 -2.31
CA LYS A 54 16.09 -0.76 -3.50
C LYS A 54 15.02 -1.74 -3.99
N ALA A 55 13.98 -1.99 -3.17
CA ALA A 55 12.94 -2.97 -3.51
C ALA A 55 11.83 -2.38 -4.37
N VAL A 56 11.20 -1.31 -3.91
CA VAL A 56 9.91 -0.87 -4.44
C VAL A 56 10.10 0.38 -5.29
N PRO A 57 9.93 0.29 -6.62
CA PRO A 57 10.10 1.43 -7.49
C PRO A 57 8.93 2.42 -7.36
N TYR A 58 9.27 3.70 -7.22
CA TYR A 58 8.31 4.80 -7.20
C TYR A 58 8.57 5.83 -8.31
N THR A 59 7.48 6.45 -8.76
CA THR A 59 7.47 7.74 -9.46
C THR A 59 6.38 8.60 -8.81
N LEU A 60 6.79 9.68 -8.16
CA LEU A 60 5.92 10.58 -7.40
C LEU A 60 6.02 11.99 -7.97
N GLU A 61 4.94 12.75 -7.87
CA GLU A 61 4.89 14.16 -8.29
C GLU A 61 4.42 15.01 -7.12
N GLY A 62 5.07 16.15 -6.92
CA GLY A 62 4.81 16.98 -5.76
C GLY A 62 5.74 18.17 -5.63
N THR A 63 5.66 18.86 -4.49
CA THR A 63 6.51 20.00 -4.14
C THR A 63 7.50 19.61 -3.05
N ILE A 64 8.76 20.02 -3.19
CA ILE A 64 9.80 19.72 -2.19
C ILE A 64 9.93 20.84 -1.14
N THR A 65 9.90 20.45 0.13
CA THR A 65 10.19 21.32 1.28
C THR A 65 11.48 20.87 1.96
N VAL A 66 12.35 21.81 2.32
CA VAL A 66 13.66 21.52 2.94
C VAL A 66 13.74 22.20 4.30
N TYR A 67 13.87 21.41 5.36
CA TYR A 67 14.06 21.88 6.73
C TYR A 67 15.56 21.82 7.06
N ARG A 68 16.30 22.86 6.63
CA ARG A 68 17.78 22.88 6.64
C ARG A 68 18.40 22.64 8.01
N HIS A 69 17.79 23.17 9.08
CA HIS A 69 18.29 23.01 10.45
C HIS A 69 18.20 21.56 10.96
N GLU A 70 17.39 20.73 10.32
CA GLU A 70 17.11 19.36 10.74
C GLU A 70 17.62 18.32 9.74
N GLY A 71 18.11 18.76 8.57
CA GLY A 71 18.53 17.87 7.50
C GLY A 71 17.39 17.07 6.87
N ILE A 72 16.13 17.48 7.07
CA ILE A 72 14.95 16.77 6.55
C ILE A 72 14.52 17.39 5.23
N VAL A 73 14.28 16.53 4.23
CA VAL A 73 13.71 16.92 2.93
C VAL A 73 12.41 16.16 2.73
N LEU A 74 11.31 16.86 2.52
CA LEU A 74 9.99 16.27 2.32
C LEU A 74 9.47 16.55 0.90
N LEU A 75 8.82 15.56 0.30
CA LEU A 75 7.99 15.71 -0.90
C LEU A 75 6.52 15.68 -0.47
N HIS A 76 5.78 16.74 -0.78
CA HIS A 76 4.33 16.78 -0.61
C HIS A 76 3.66 16.51 -1.96
N THR A 77 2.97 15.38 -2.07
CA THR A 77 2.33 14.98 -3.33
C THR A 77 0.96 15.65 -3.49
N THR A 78 0.48 15.69 -4.73
CA THR A 78 -0.83 16.28 -5.07
C THR A 78 -2.02 15.55 -4.45
N ASP A 79 -1.84 14.27 -4.09
CA ASP A 79 -2.83 13.46 -3.37
C ASP A 79 -2.71 13.55 -1.83
N GLY A 80 -1.93 14.51 -1.33
CA GLY A 80 -1.84 14.84 0.09
C GLY A 80 -0.91 13.96 0.93
N ARG A 81 -0.21 13.00 0.31
CA ARG A 81 0.83 12.21 0.99
C ARG A 81 2.11 13.02 1.16
N THR A 82 2.93 12.63 2.13
CA THR A 82 4.24 13.24 2.37
C THR A 82 5.29 12.16 2.49
N PHE A 83 6.40 12.32 1.77
CA PHE A 83 7.52 11.38 1.77
C PHE A 83 8.80 12.09 2.20
N SER A 84 9.56 11.49 3.12
CA SER A 84 10.95 11.86 3.35
C SER A 84 11.79 11.45 2.14
N LEU A 85 12.64 12.37 1.66
CA LEU A 85 13.54 12.13 0.55
C LEU A 85 14.97 11.96 1.05
N ARG A 86 15.55 10.80 0.79
CA ARG A 86 16.96 10.53 1.05
C ARG A 86 17.74 10.43 -0.25
N LYS A 87 18.90 11.08 -0.31
CA LYS A 87 19.81 10.96 -1.45
C LYS A 87 20.37 9.54 -1.54
N ASP A 88 20.21 8.91 -2.69
CA ASP A 88 20.97 7.70 -3.00
C ASP A 88 22.45 8.02 -3.21
N LYS A 89 23.37 7.23 -2.64
CA LYS A 89 24.82 7.46 -2.78
C LYS A 89 25.29 7.48 -4.25
N SER A 90 24.61 6.77 -5.15
CA SER A 90 24.90 6.78 -6.58
C SER A 90 24.11 7.82 -7.38
N SER A 91 23.16 8.51 -6.74
CA SER A 91 22.41 9.59 -7.37
C SER A 91 23.23 10.87 -7.41
N LYS A 92 23.24 11.49 -8.60
CA LYS A 92 23.77 12.85 -8.79
C LYS A 92 22.80 13.94 -8.34
N PHE A 93 21.57 13.57 -7.97
CA PHE A 93 20.51 14.51 -7.58
C PHE A 93 20.46 14.61 -6.06
N ASP A 94 20.73 15.80 -5.53
CA ASP A 94 20.52 16.09 -4.12
C ASP A 94 19.14 16.70 -3.91
N PRO A 95 18.21 16.06 -3.16
CA PRO A 95 16.88 16.61 -2.92
C PRO A 95 16.88 18.01 -2.30
N GLN A 96 17.95 18.38 -1.57
CA GLN A 96 18.06 19.70 -0.95
C GLN A 96 18.13 20.86 -1.96
N ASP A 97 18.56 20.58 -3.19
CA ASP A 97 18.72 21.58 -4.26
C ASP A 97 17.37 22.00 -4.90
N TRP A 98 16.28 21.31 -4.54
CA TRP A 98 14.98 21.42 -5.20
C TRP A 98 13.91 22.09 -4.34
N HIS A 99 14.30 22.79 -3.27
CA HIS A 99 13.37 23.48 -2.37
C HIS A 99 12.40 24.40 -3.13
N GLY A 100 11.10 24.27 -2.82
CA GLY A 100 10.01 25.07 -3.38
C GLY A 100 9.61 24.71 -4.81
N ARG A 101 10.28 23.74 -5.45
CA ARG A 101 10.01 23.36 -6.84
C ARG A 101 8.95 22.27 -6.93
N VAL A 102 8.15 22.34 -7.99
CA VAL A 102 7.26 21.25 -8.40
C VAL A 102 8.06 20.27 -9.25
N VAL A 103 8.12 19.03 -8.81
CA VAL A 103 9.00 18.02 -9.39
C VAL A 103 8.31 16.68 -9.57
N GLN A 104 8.87 15.87 -10.46
CA GLN A 104 8.71 14.43 -10.45
C GLN A 104 9.96 13.78 -9.83
N VAL A 105 9.74 12.98 -8.79
CA VAL A 105 10.76 12.20 -8.09
C VAL A 105 10.65 10.74 -8.50
N GLU A 106 11.74 10.18 -8.99
CA GLU A 106 11.90 8.76 -9.23
C GLU A 106 12.83 8.17 -8.17
N GLY A 107 12.39 7.12 -7.50
CA GLY A 107 13.18 6.54 -6.40
C GLY A 107 12.73 5.15 -5.99
N TRP A 108 13.17 4.76 -4.80
CA TRP A 108 12.95 3.44 -4.22
C TRP A 108 12.51 3.55 -2.77
N ALA A 109 11.48 2.79 -2.38
CA ALA A 109 11.25 2.45 -0.98
C ALA A 109 11.95 1.13 -0.63
N ALA A 110 12.22 0.94 0.66
CA ALA A 110 12.93 -0.24 1.19
C ALA A 110 12.17 -1.54 0.94
N GLU A 111 10.87 -1.52 1.23
CA GLU A 111 9.89 -2.60 1.16
C GLU A 111 8.50 -1.96 0.88
N SER A 112 7.46 -2.76 0.68
CA SER A 112 6.15 -2.24 0.24
C SER A 112 5.25 -1.74 1.37
N ASP A 113 5.62 -2.05 2.60
CA ASP A 113 5.05 -1.57 3.85
C ASP A 113 5.82 -0.39 4.45
N GLU A 114 7.00 -0.06 3.90
CA GLU A 114 7.75 1.17 4.22
C GLU A 114 7.34 2.30 3.26
N LEU A 115 6.33 3.07 3.65
CA LEU A 115 5.62 4.01 2.77
C LEU A 115 6.12 5.46 2.85
N ASP A 116 6.97 5.78 3.82
CA ASP A 116 7.24 7.18 4.19
C ASP A 116 8.58 7.71 3.67
N GLU A 117 9.51 6.86 3.24
CA GLU A 117 10.84 7.26 2.80
C GLU A 117 11.16 6.79 1.37
N ILE A 118 11.66 7.71 0.56
CA ILE A 118 12.06 7.46 -0.82
C ILE A 118 13.55 7.76 -0.99
N LEU A 119 14.29 6.72 -1.35
CA LEU A 119 15.67 6.80 -1.80
C LEU A 119 15.70 7.33 -3.24
N VAL A 120 16.06 8.60 -3.38
CA VAL A 120 15.97 9.36 -4.63
C VAL A 120 17.03 8.91 -5.62
N ALA A 121 16.57 8.46 -6.79
CA ALA A 121 17.43 8.13 -7.93
C ALA A 121 17.47 9.26 -8.97
N LYS A 122 16.38 10.00 -9.14
CA LYS A 122 16.26 11.09 -10.12
C LYS A 122 15.19 12.09 -9.71
N ILE A 123 15.45 13.37 -9.96
CA ILE A 123 14.48 14.46 -9.82
C ILE A 123 14.47 15.24 -11.13
N LYS A 124 13.28 15.64 -11.58
CA LYS A 124 13.11 16.58 -12.69
C LYS A 124 12.03 17.59 -12.35
N GLU A 125 12.22 18.83 -12.75
CA GLU A 125 11.16 19.83 -12.69
C GLU A 125 10.05 19.46 -13.67
N ILE A 126 8.80 19.73 -13.29
CA ILE A 126 7.63 19.50 -14.14
C ILE A 126 6.73 20.72 -14.15
N ASP A 127 5.97 20.87 -15.23
CA ASP A 127 4.90 21.86 -15.31
C ASP A 127 3.63 21.29 -14.66
N PRO A 128 3.16 21.84 -13.53
CA PRO A 128 1.94 21.36 -12.85
C PRO A 128 0.68 21.54 -13.68
N SER A 129 0.71 22.38 -14.73
CA SER A 129 -0.45 22.61 -15.59
C SER A 129 -0.61 21.56 -16.69
N ALA A 130 0.38 20.68 -16.87
CA ALA A 130 0.30 19.63 -17.88
C ALA A 130 -0.80 18.61 -17.51
N PRO A 131 -1.80 18.39 -18.37
CA PRO A 131 -2.84 17.42 -18.10
C PRO A 131 -2.25 16.00 -18.06
N VAL A 132 -2.44 15.30 -16.94
CA VAL A 132 -2.15 13.87 -16.86
C VAL A 132 -3.38 13.13 -17.38
N PRO A 133 -3.29 12.42 -18.53
CA PRO A 133 -4.44 11.71 -19.04
C PRO A 133 -4.86 10.61 -18.05
N PRO A 134 -6.16 10.44 -17.79
CA PRO A 134 -6.63 9.35 -16.95
C PRO A 134 -6.21 8.02 -17.58
N THR A 135 -5.59 7.16 -16.78
CA THR A 135 -5.24 5.81 -17.23
C THR A 135 -6.38 4.86 -16.90
N GLU A 136 -7.06 4.37 -17.94
CA GLU A 136 -8.09 3.34 -17.77
C GLU A 136 -7.45 1.98 -17.54
N HIS A 137 -7.84 1.36 -16.42
CA HIS A 137 -7.43 0.02 -16.05
C HIS A 137 -8.51 -1.00 -16.38
N VAL A 138 -8.11 -2.27 -16.46
CA VAL A 138 -9.03 -3.38 -16.69
C VAL A 138 -10.12 -3.43 -15.62
N ASP A 139 -11.37 -3.68 -16.03
CA ASP A 139 -12.54 -3.53 -15.16
C ASP A 139 -12.57 -4.53 -13.98
N PHE A 140 -11.73 -5.57 -14.02
CA PHE A 140 -11.62 -6.60 -12.99
C PHE A 140 -10.61 -6.27 -11.88
N GLN A 141 -9.92 -5.11 -11.96
CA GLN A 141 -8.94 -4.66 -10.96
C GLN A 141 -9.31 -3.27 -10.44
N ARG A 142 -9.45 -3.15 -9.12
CA ARG A 142 -9.57 -1.87 -8.41
C ARG A 142 -8.81 -1.96 -7.09
N PRO A 143 -8.13 -0.88 -6.66
CA PRO A 143 -7.52 -0.83 -5.35
C PRO A 143 -8.60 -0.86 -4.27
N ALA A 144 -8.38 -1.64 -3.21
CA ALA A 144 -9.24 -1.60 -2.04
C ALA A 144 -9.17 -0.19 -1.40
N GLN A 145 -10.28 0.25 -0.81
CA GLN A 145 -10.36 1.59 -0.21
C GLN A 145 -10.86 1.49 1.22
N LEU A 146 -10.13 2.09 2.16
CA LEU A 146 -10.65 2.22 3.52
C LEU A 146 -11.85 3.17 3.52
N VAL A 147 -12.99 2.68 3.99
CA VAL A 147 -14.19 3.50 4.21
C VAL A 147 -14.23 3.92 5.68
N SER A 148 -14.12 2.95 6.59
CA SER A 148 -14.04 3.21 8.03
C SER A 148 -13.29 2.08 8.75
N HIS A 149 -12.75 2.38 9.93
CA HIS A 149 -12.17 1.39 10.83
C HIS A 149 -12.56 1.79 12.26
N VAL A 150 -13.43 1.00 12.89
CA VAL A 150 -13.96 1.27 14.23
C VAL A 150 -13.77 0.06 15.12
N GLY A 151 -12.98 0.22 16.18
CA GLY A 151 -12.56 -0.89 17.02
C GLY A 151 -11.76 -1.89 16.19
N GLN A 152 -12.23 -3.15 16.12
CA GLN A 152 -11.61 -4.20 15.33
C GLN A 152 -12.24 -4.37 13.93
N ARG A 153 -13.35 -3.67 13.63
CA ARG A 153 -14.10 -3.88 12.39
C ARG A 153 -13.66 -2.91 11.31
N TRP A 154 -13.41 -3.48 10.13
CA TRP A 154 -13.01 -2.76 8.94
C TRP A 154 -14.19 -2.66 7.99
N GLU A 155 -14.42 -1.47 7.47
CA GLU A 155 -15.30 -1.25 6.34
C GLU A 155 -14.43 -0.90 5.13
N VAL A 156 -14.41 -1.79 4.14
CA VAL A 156 -13.52 -1.68 2.98
C VAL A 156 -14.35 -1.64 1.71
N GLY A 157 -14.20 -0.55 0.96
CA GLY A 157 -14.78 -0.36 -0.36
C GLY A 157 -13.93 -1.02 -1.45
N ASN A 158 -14.51 -1.11 -2.65
CA ASN A 158 -13.88 -1.75 -3.81
C ASN A 158 -13.49 -3.21 -3.57
N VAL A 159 -14.31 -3.97 -2.85
CA VAL A 159 -14.15 -5.43 -2.78
C VAL A 159 -14.91 -6.06 -3.95
N ARG A 160 -14.21 -6.84 -4.78
CA ARG A 160 -14.82 -7.48 -5.96
C ARG A 160 -15.76 -8.61 -5.52
N TRP A 161 -17.00 -8.59 -5.97
CA TRP A 161 -18.08 -9.44 -5.45
C TRP A 161 -18.93 -10.06 -6.56
N GLY A 162 -19.64 -11.15 -6.21
CA GLY A 162 -20.59 -11.84 -7.08
C GLY A 162 -19.94 -12.70 -8.16
N GLU A 163 -20.66 -13.69 -8.69
CA GLU A 163 -20.13 -14.59 -9.74
C GLU A 163 -20.44 -14.13 -11.18
N GLU A 164 -21.25 -13.08 -11.31
CA GLU A 164 -21.71 -12.55 -12.60
C GLU A 164 -20.71 -11.59 -13.23
N LYS A 165 -20.87 -11.38 -14.54
CA LYS A 165 -20.12 -10.40 -15.32
C LYS A 165 -21.05 -9.28 -15.81
N PRO A 166 -20.63 -7.99 -15.68
CA PRO A 166 -19.41 -7.53 -15.03
C PRO A 166 -19.47 -7.78 -13.51
N SER A 167 -18.30 -8.02 -12.88
CA SER A 167 -18.25 -8.16 -11.43
C SER A 167 -18.71 -6.86 -10.76
N THR A 168 -19.38 -7.00 -9.61
CA THR A 168 -19.74 -5.84 -8.80
C THR A 168 -18.61 -5.50 -7.83
N TRP A 169 -18.66 -4.28 -7.29
CA TRP A 169 -17.67 -3.75 -6.37
C TRP A 169 -18.42 -3.22 -5.16
N GLU A 170 -18.26 -3.89 -4.04
CA GLU A 170 -19.04 -3.61 -2.84
C GLU A 170 -18.19 -2.98 -1.75
N THR A 171 -18.89 -2.37 -0.80
CA THR A 171 -18.35 -2.10 0.53
C THR A 171 -18.62 -3.30 1.42
N VAL A 172 -17.58 -3.81 2.07
CA VAL A 172 -17.63 -5.01 2.92
C VAL A 172 -17.18 -4.67 4.33
N THR A 173 -18.02 -5.02 5.30
CA THR A 173 -17.65 -5.04 6.72
C THR A 173 -16.94 -6.35 7.03
N ILE A 174 -15.74 -6.26 7.60
CA ILE A 174 -14.87 -7.39 7.90
C ILE A 174 -14.55 -7.36 9.39
N ASP A 175 -14.77 -8.49 10.07
CA ASP A 175 -14.45 -8.69 11.47
C ASP A 175 -13.29 -9.70 11.60
N PRO A 176 -12.05 -9.24 11.78
CA PRO A 176 -10.89 -10.11 11.90
C PRO A 176 -10.99 -11.11 13.06
N SER A 177 -11.74 -10.80 14.13
CA SER A 177 -11.93 -11.72 15.27
C SER A 177 -12.67 -13.00 14.88
N LEU A 178 -13.37 -13.01 13.75
CA LEU A 178 -14.09 -14.17 13.22
C LEU A 178 -13.28 -15.01 12.23
N ILE A 179 -11.99 -14.72 12.02
CA ILE A 179 -11.15 -15.53 11.14
C ILE A 179 -11.02 -16.99 11.63
N GLU A 180 -11.25 -17.95 10.76
CA GLU A 180 -11.11 -19.39 11.05
C GLU A 180 -9.75 -19.91 10.59
N LYS A 181 -9.35 -19.55 9.36
CA LYS A 181 -8.14 -20.07 8.74
C LYS A 181 -7.58 -19.11 7.70
N VAL A 182 -6.26 -19.13 7.54
CA VAL A 182 -5.58 -18.48 6.41
C VAL A 182 -5.00 -19.56 5.51
N TYR A 183 -5.10 -19.36 4.20
CA TYR A 183 -4.44 -20.16 3.19
C TYR A 183 -3.47 -19.30 2.40
N PHE A 184 -2.25 -19.78 2.23
CA PHE A 184 -1.39 -19.35 1.15
C PHE A 184 -1.82 -20.09 -0.10
N ALA A 185 -2.09 -19.36 -1.18
CA ALA A 185 -2.60 -19.94 -2.41
C ALA A 185 -1.71 -19.62 -3.61
N GLN A 186 -1.68 -20.55 -4.54
CA GLN A 186 -0.96 -20.42 -5.80
C GLN A 186 -1.89 -20.66 -6.97
N LYS A 187 -1.68 -19.86 -8.02
CA LYS A 187 -2.26 -20.04 -9.35
C LYS A 187 -1.13 -20.24 -10.35
N PRO A 188 -0.78 -21.49 -10.69
CA PRO A 188 0.30 -21.78 -11.62
C PRO A 188 0.01 -21.22 -13.02
N PHE A 189 0.98 -20.57 -13.65
CA PHE A 189 0.82 -20.14 -15.04
C PHE A 189 0.95 -21.35 -15.98
N ALA A 190 -0.01 -21.51 -16.90
CA ALA A 190 -0.15 -22.71 -17.73
C ALA A 190 1.11 -23.08 -18.55
N LYS A 191 1.95 -22.09 -18.91
CA LYS A 191 3.15 -22.30 -19.74
C LYS A 191 4.47 -22.25 -18.96
N GLU A 192 4.47 -21.76 -17.73
CA GLU A 192 5.67 -21.43 -16.97
C GLU A 192 5.71 -22.26 -15.70
N LYS A 193 6.31 -23.46 -15.78
CA LYS A 193 6.35 -24.45 -14.67
C LYS A 193 6.98 -23.93 -13.36
N LEU A 194 7.64 -22.78 -13.39
CA LEU A 194 8.40 -22.21 -12.26
C LEU A 194 7.86 -20.87 -11.77
N VAL A 195 6.73 -20.40 -12.29
CA VAL A 195 6.12 -19.12 -11.87
C VAL A 195 4.62 -19.33 -11.67
N ALA A 196 4.13 -18.85 -10.54
CA ALA A 196 2.74 -18.87 -10.16
C ALA A 196 2.39 -17.50 -9.60
N HIS A 197 1.14 -17.09 -9.79
CA HIS A 197 0.60 -15.97 -9.02
C HIS A 197 0.28 -16.46 -7.61
N THR A 198 0.75 -15.74 -6.59
CA THR A 198 0.52 -16.09 -5.18
C THR A 198 -0.43 -15.10 -4.53
N PHE A 199 -1.30 -15.56 -3.65
CA PHE A 199 -2.28 -14.72 -2.96
C PHE A 199 -2.67 -15.34 -1.61
N LEU A 200 -3.38 -14.59 -0.77
CA LEU A 200 -3.89 -15.08 0.51
C LEU A 200 -5.40 -15.28 0.44
N VAL A 201 -5.89 -16.32 1.09
CA VAL A 201 -7.32 -16.56 1.31
C VAL A 201 -7.59 -16.57 2.81
N PHE A 202 -8.44 -15.67 3.28
CA PHE A 202 -8.88 -15.57 4.65
C PHE A 202 -10.27 -16.17 4.77
N ARG A 203 -10.41 -17.27 5.51
CA ARG A 203 -11.69 -17.94 5.78
C ARG A 203 -12.25 -17.48 7.11
N PHE A 204 -13.55 -17.25 7.16
CA PHE A 204 -14.26 -16.72 8.32
C PHE A 204 -15.33 -17.67 8.84
N LYS A 205 -15.65 -17.53 10.13
CA LYS A 205 -16.93 -17.97 10.68
C LYS A 205 -18.08 -17.11 10.12
N PRO A 206 -19.35 -17.56 10.21
CA PRO A 206 -20.52 -16.75 9.82
C PRO A 206 -20.47 -15.34 10.42
N GLY A 207 -20.87 -14.34 9.64
CA GLY A 207 -20.81 -12.93 10.00
C GLY A 207 -19.43 -12.26 9.92
N GLY A 208 -18.36 -12.98 9.53
CA GLY A 208 -17.01 -12.42 9.49
C GLY A 208 -16.72 -11.47 8.32
N ALA A 209 -17.45 -11.61 7.20
CA ALA A 209 -17.38 -10.70 6.06
C ALA A 209 -18.77 -10.55 5.44
N ILE A 210 -19.32 -9.34 5.49
CA ILE A 210 -20.69 -9.02 5.03
C ILE A 210 -20.65 -7.77 4.16
N ASN A 211 -21.23 -7.82 2.97
CA ASN A 211 -21.33 -6.63 2.12
C ASN A 211 -22.47 -5.68 2.57
N ASN A 212 -22.51 -4.50 1.98
CA ASN A 212 -23.55 -3.48 2.21
C ASN A 212 -24.99 -3.92 1.88
N ARG A 213 -25.21 -5.06 1.21
CA ARG A 213 -26.52 -5.68 0.96
C ARG A 213 -26.91 -6.73 2.00
N GLY A 214 -26.04 -7.03 2.97
CA GLY A 214 -26.25 -8.09 3.96
C GLY A 214 -25.91 -9.49 3.45
N GLU A 215 -25.24 -9.61 2.30
CA GLU A 215 -24.75 -10.89 1.79
C GLU A 215 -23.43 -11.24 2.49
N GLU A 216 -23.32 -12.45 3.03
CA GLU A 216 -22.11 -12.92 3.68
C GLU A 216 -21.23 -13.71 2.71
N THR A 217 -19.91 -13.65 2.89
CA THR A 217 -18.98 -14.62 2.31
C THR A 217 -18.19 -15.33 3.42
N ARG A 218 -17.89 -16.60 3.19
CA ARG A 218 -17.00 -17.36 4.09
C ARG A 218 -15.54 -17.10 3.83
N SER A 219 -15.16 -16.48 2.70
CA SER A 219 -13.74 -16.28 2.38
C SER A 219 -13.49 -15.03 1.54
N LEU A 220 -12.43 -14.29 1.91
CA LEU A 220 -11.90 -13.18 1.14
C LEU A 220 -10.51 -13.50 0.61
N VAL A 221 -10.19 -12.97 -0.56
CA VAL A 221 -8.88 -13.08 -1.20
C VAL A 221 -8.19 -11.74 -1.16
N LEU A 222 -6.94 -11.71 -0.68
CA LEU A 222 -6.01 -10.61 -0.94
C LEU A 222 -5.07 -11.01 -2.07
N SER A 223 -5.09 -10.22 -3.14
CA SER A 223 -4.21 -10.38 -4.30
C SER A 223 -3.41 -9.11 -4.55
N VAL A 224 -2.11 -9.25 -4.78
CA VAL A 224 -1.21 -8.15 -5.15
C VAL A 224 -0.78 -8.35 -6.58
N GLU A 225 -1.21 -7.48 -7.49
CA GLU A 225 -1.10 -7.70 -8.93
C GLU A 225 -0.45 -6.52 -9.65
N ALA A 226 0.06 -6.77 -10.85
CA ALA A 226 0.30 -5.71 -11.80
C ALA A 226 -1.05 -5.09 -12.21
N TYR A 227 -1.18 -3.78 -12.09
CA TYR A 227 -2.39 -3.04 -12.45
C TYR A 227 -2.40 -2.81 -13.95
N MET A 228 -3.21 -3.61 -14.65
CA MET A 228 -3.23 -3.68 -16.11
C MET A 228 -4.09 -2.56 -16.69
N ARG A 229 -3.60 -1.90 -17.73
CA ARG A 229 -4.37 -0.93 -18.52
C ARG A 229 -5.31 -1.68 -19.46
N LYS A 230 -6.43 -1.08 -19.88
CA LYS A 230 -7.31 -1.69 -20.90
C LYS A 230 -6.59 -1.95 -22.23
N SER A 231 -5.58 -1.14 -22.54
CA SER A 231 -4.73 -1.32 -23.73
C SER A 231 -3.79 -2.53 -23.63
N ASP A 232 -3.56 -3.06 -22.43
CA ASP A 232 -2.62 -4.15 -22.21
C ASP A 232 -3.26 -5.49 -22.55
N LYS A 233 -2.72 -6.17 -23.57
CA LYS A 233 -3.22 -7.49 -23.99
C LYS A 233 -2.87 -8.61 -23.00
N LYS A 234 -1.72 -8.48 -22.31
CA LYS A 234 -1.20 -9.41 -21.30
C LYS A 234 -0.07 -8.76 -20.51
N LEU A 235 0.22 -9.29 -19.33
CA LEU A 235 1.38 -8.91 -18.55
C LEU A 235 2.67 -9.35 -19.26
N ASP A 236 3.58 -8.40 -19.51
CA ASP A 236 4.93 -8.71 -19.98
C ASP A 236 5.88 -8.76 -18.78
N LEU A 237 6.26 -9.96 -18.37
CA LEU A 237 7.11 -10.19 -17.19
C LEU A 237 8.51 -9.56 -17.33
N ARG A 238 9.04 -9.45 -18.55
CA ARG A 238 10.35 -8.85 -18.80
C ARG A 238 10.27 -7.34 -18.64
N LYS A 239 9.25 -6.71 -19.22
CA LYS A 239 9.00 -5.28 -19.02
C LYS A 239 8.73 -4.97 -17.55
N ALA A 240 7.89 -5.76 -16.88
CA ALA A 240 7.64 -5.61 -15.45
C ALA A 240 8.91 -5.79 -14.60
N ALA A 241 9.90 -6.59 -15.04
CA ALA A 241 11.16 -6.74 -14.31
C ALA A 241 12.06 -5.49 -14.37
N VAL A 242 12.06 -4.79 -15.50
CA VAL A 242 13.08 -3.77 -15.83
C VAL A 242 12.54 -2.35 -15.98
N LYS A 243 11.25 -2.18 -16.25
CA LYS A 243 10.60 -0.90 -16.51
C LYS A 243 9.53 -0.63 -15.45
N LYS A 244 9.34 0.64 -15.14
CA LYS A 244 8.19 1.15 -14.37
C LYS A 244 6.96 1.26 -15.29
N GLU A 245 6.50 0.12 -15.82
CA GLU A 245 5.44 0.08 -16.84
C GLU A 245 4.05 -0.20 -16.24
N TYR A 246 4.02 -1.08 -15.24
CA TYR A 246 2.81 -1.53 -14.57
C TYR A 246 2.77 -0.97 -13.14
N PRO A 247 1.80 -0.10 -12.80
CA PRO A 247 1.50 0.21 -11.41
C PRO A 247 1.17 -1.08 -10.65
N ILE A 248 1.24 -1.05 -9.32
CA ILE A 248 0.77 -2.16 -8.49
C ILE A 248 -0.68 -1.93 -8.06
N VAL A 249 -1.43 -3.02 -7.88
CA VAL A 249 -2.75 -2.98 -7.24
C VAL A 249 -2.83 -4.04 -6.16
N TRP A 250 -3.28 -3.61 -4.97
CA TRP A 250 -3.67 -4.51 -3.91
C TRP A 250 -5.19 -4.57 -3.91
N MET A 251 -5.73 -5.76 -4.16
CA MET A 251 -7.15 -5.93 -4.35
C MET A 251 -7.72 -7.00 -3.43
N LEU A 252 -8.95 -6.75 -3.00
CA LEU A 252 -9.76 -7.69 -2.26
C LEU A 252 -10.86 -8.23 -3.16
N SER A 253 -11.13 -9.53 -3.05
CA SER A 253 -12.28 -10.13 -3.72
C SER A 253 -12.92 -11.22 -2.87
N GLN A 254 -14.22 -11.40 -3.03
CA GLN A 254 -14.91 -12.60 -2.61
C GLN A 254 -14.26 -13.84 -3.23
N TRP A 255 -14.13 -14.92 -2.45
CA TRP A 255 -13.54 -16.18 -2.90
C TRP A 255 -14.30 -16.80 -4.08
N GLU A 256 -15.62 -16.83 -4.01
CA GLU A 256 -16.48 -17.36 -5.08
C GLU A 256 -16.30 -16.58 -6.38
N ASN A 257 -16.21 -15.25 -6.31
CA ASN A 257 -15.88 -14.40 -7.45
C ASN A 257 -14.48 -14.73 -8.03
N TYR A 258 -13.47 -14.89 -7.17
CA TYR A 258 -12.10 -15.22 -7.59
C TYR A 258 -12.04 -16.57 -8.30
N LEU A 259 -12.69 -17.59 -7.74
CA LEU A 259 -12.79 -18.93 -8.30
C LEU A 259 -13.48 -18.94 -9.65
N THR A 260 -14.61 -18.25 -9.75
CA THR A 260 -15.34 -18.10 -11.00
C THR A 260 -14.44 -17.50 -12.09
N ASN A 261 -13.75 -16.40 -11.80
CA ASN A 261 -12.85 -15.79 -12.77
C ASN A 261 -11.64 -16.69 -13.12
N ALA A 262 -11.04 -17.37 -12.15
CA ALA A 262 -9.87 -18.22 -12.40
C ALA A 262 -10.26 -19.54 -13.09
N CYS A 263 -11.15 -20.31 -12.49
CA CYS A 263 -11.47 -21.67 -12.91
C CYS A 263 -12.54 -21.71 -14.01
N ARG A 264 -13.67 -21.01 -13.88
CA ARG A 264 -14.74 -21.04 -14.89
C ARG A 264 -14.33 -20.31 -16.16
N ASP A 265 -13.83 -19.09 -16.00
CA ASP A 265 -13.68 -18.17 -17.14
C ASP A 265 -12.31 -18.27 -17.82
N LYS A 266 -11.26 -18.63 -17.07
CA LYS A 266 -9.88 -18.73 -17.58
C LYS A 266 -9.34 -20.16 -17.63
N SER A 267 -10.13 -21.13 -17.18
CA SER A 267 -9.74 -22.54 -17.10
C SER A 267 -8.43 -22.76 -16.30
N GLU A 268 -8.17 -21.90 -15.32
CA GLU A 268 -6.99 -21.95 -14.46
C GLU A 268 -7.22 -22.90 -13.27
N ARG A 269 -6.12 -23.29 -12.64
CA ARG A 269 -6.11 -24.15 -11.45
C ARG A 269 -5.48 -23.42 -10.27
N LEU A 270 -5.92 -23.75 -9.06
CA LEU A 270 -5.43 -23.19 -7.81
C LEU A 270 -4.99 -24.31 -6.86
N VAL A 271 -3.94 -24.03 -6.09
CA VAL A 271 -3.43 -24.90 -5.04
C VAL A 271 -3.37 -24.11 -3.74
N LEU A 272 -4.00 -24.63 -2.69
CA LEU A 272 -4.07 -23.97 -1.39
C LEU A 272 -3.21 -24.71 -0.38
N TYR A 273 -2.53 -23.95 0.47
CA TYR A 273 -1.70 -24.43 1.56
C TYR A 273 -2.20 -23.79 2.85
N PRO A 274 -2.78 -24.56 3.79
CA PRO A 274 -3.22 -24.01 5.06
C PRO A 274 -2.00 -23.50 5.84
N THR A 275 -2.08 -22.31 6.40
CA THR A 275 -1.02 -21.78 7.27
C THR A 275 -1.00 -22.50 8.62
N ALA A 276 0.15 -22.52 9.28
CA ALA A 276 0.31 -23.03 10.65
C ALA A 276 0.15 -21.93 11.72
N PHE A 277 -0.39 -20.76 11.34
CA PHE A 277 -0.56 -19.63 12.25
C PHE A 277 -1.56 -19.94 13.36
N SER A 278 -1.24 -19.45 14.57
CA SER A 278 -2.21 -19.35 15.66
C SER A 278 -3.39 -18.44 15.28
N LYS A 279 -4.43 -18.45 16.11
CA LYS A 279 -5.58 -17.58 15.94
C LYS A 279 -5.15 -16.11 15.96
N GLU A 280 -4.31 -15.74 16.92
CA GLU A 280 -3.80 -14.39 17.12
C GLU A 280 -2.98 -13.94 15.91
N GLN A 281 -2.05 -14.77 15.42
CA GLN A 281 -1.29 -14.48 14.21
C GLN A 281 -2.17 -14.34 12.98
N SER A 282 -3.23 -15.14 12.87
CA SER A 282 -4.18 -15.05 11.74
C SER A 282 -4.99 -13.75 11.77
N VAL A 283 -5.40 -13.31 12.97
CA VAL A 283 -6.07 -12.02 13.19
C VAL A 283 -5.12 -10.87 12.81
N SER A 284 -3.91 -10.87 13.36
CA SER A 284 -2.89 -9.85 13.05
C SER A 284 -2.57 -9.79 11.57
N LEU A 285 -2.39 -10.95 10.91
CA LEU A 285 -2.11 -11.00 9.48
C LEU A 285 -3.25 -10.40 8.65
N LEU A 286 -4.51 -10.65 9.03
CA LEU A 286 -5.65 -10.05 8.35
C LEU A 286 -5.70 -8.53 8.57
N HIS A 287 -5.43 -8.04 9.79
CA HIS A 287 -5.33 -6.59 10.03
C HIS A 287 -4.25 -5.95 9.13
N GLU A 288 -3.06 -6.52 9.09
CA GLU A 288 -1.97 -6.02 8.24
C GLU A 288 -2.34 -6.07 6.75
N ALA A 289 -2.98 -7.16 6.31
CA ALA A 289 -3.45 -7.32 4.94
C ALA A 289 -4.46 -6.22 4.56
N LEU A 290 -5.44 -5.92 5.43
CA LEU A 290 -6.45 -4.88 5.18
C LEU A 290 -5.85 -3.48 5.21
N GLN A 291 -4.95 -3.21 6.17
CA GLN A 291 -4.23 -1.94 6.24
C GLN A 291 -3.42 -1.72 4.95
N GLN A 292 -2.58 -2.69 4.57
CA GLN A 292 -1.72 -2.56 3.40
C GLN A 292 -2.50 -2.55 2.07
N ALA A 293 -3.66 -3.21 2.00
CA ALA A 293 -4.51 -3.19 0.82
C ALA A 293 -5.22 -1.86 0.58
N THR A 294 -5.45 -1.08 1.65
CA THR A 294 -6.20 0.17 1.60
C THR A 294 -5.32 1.42 1.53
N VAL A 295 -3.99 1.25 1.55
CA VAL A 295 -3.01 2.30 1.33
C VAL A 295 -3.12 2.86 -0.09
N ASN A 296 -3.02 4.19 -0.23
CA ASN A 296 -2.85 4.81 -1.53
C ASN A 296 -1.44 4.54 -2.09
N ARG A 297 -1.37 3.63 -3.07
CA ARG A 297 -0.14 3.20 -3.77
C ARG A 297 0.09 3.92 -5.10
N ALA A 298 -0.54 5.06 -5.33
CA ALA A 298 -0.30 5.85 -6.53
C ALA A 298 1.20 6.17 -6.66
N GLY A 299 1.75 5.90 -7.84
CA GLY A 299 3.18 6.05 -8.11
C GLY A 299 4.04 4.82 -7.77
N GLU A 300 3.50 3.80 -7.12
CA GLU A 300 4.18 2.53 -6.85
C GLU A 300 4.08 1.58 -8.06
N PHE A 301 5.20 0.94 -8.43
CA PHE A 301 5.24 0.04 -9.59
C PHE A 301 5.49 -1.42 -9.20
N TYR A 302 4.77 -2.31 -9.88
CA TYR A 302 4.99 -3.74 -9.80
C TYR A 302 6.33 -4.11 -10.43
N ASN A 303 7.09 -4.97 -9.74
CA ASN A 303 8.33 -5.51 -10.25
C ASN A 303 8.42 -7.02 -9.99
N THR A 304 8.49 -7.81 -11.06
CA THR A 304 8.48 -9.28 -11.00
C THR A 304 9.59 -9.91 -10.16
N ARG A 305 10.64 -9.16 -9.78
CA ARG A 305 11.77 -9.68 -8.99
C ARG A 305 11.81 -9.20 -7.53
N ARG A 306 11.21 -8.05 -7.22
CA ARG A 306 11.44 -7.34 -5.94
C ARG A 306 10.21 -6.61 -5.36
N ASN A 307 9.16 -6.44 -6.15
CA ASN A 307 7.88 -5.91 -5.69
C ASN A 307 6.75 -6.65 -6.42
N ASN A 308 6.58 -7.93 -6.08
CA ASN A 308 5.63 -8.84 -6.72
C ASN A 308 4.67 -9.46 -5.70
N CYS A 309 3.72 -10.25 -6.18
CA CYS A 309 2.75 -10.95 -5.34
C CYS A 309 3.38 -11.78 -4.21
N THR A 310 4.48 -12.49 -4.48
CA THR A 310 5.15 -13.34 -3.50
C THR A 310 5.93 -12.53 -2.46
N ASN A 311 6.67 -11.49 -2.88
CA ASN A 311 7.40 -10.63 -1.95
C ASN A 311 6.46 -9.95 -0.97
N ASN A 312 5.36 -9.38 -1.47
CA ASN A 312 4.38 -8.69 -0.65
C ASN A 312 3.71 -9.61 0.38
N ILE A 313 3.43 -10.88 0.02
CA ILE A 313 2.93 -11.85 0.99
C ILE A 313 3.96 -12.20 2.06
N LEU A 314 5.24 -12.34 1.70
CA LEU A 314 6.28 -12.62 2.68
C LEU A 314 6.52 -11.44 3.63
N ILE A 315 6.39 -10.21 3.13
CA ILE A 315 6.40 -8.99 3.96
C ILE A 315 5.25 -9.09 5.00
N LEU A 316 4.02 -9.37 4.56
CA LEU A 316 2.89 -9.57 5.47
C LEU A 316 3.12 -10.71 6.48
N PHE A 317 3.73 -11.81 6.05
CA PHE A 317 4.06 -12.90 6.97
C PHE A 317 5.12 -12.48 8.00
N ASN A 318 6.11 -11.68 7.62
CA ASN A 318 7.15 -11.23 8.53
C ASN A 318 6.62 -10.39 9.69
N HIS A 319 5.47 -9.70 9.52
CA HIS A 319 4.79 -8.99 10.61
C HIS A 319 4.22 -9.89 11.71
N VAL A 320 3.95 -11.16 11.40
CA VAL A 320 3.34 -12.11 12.35
C VAL A 320 4.25 -13.27 12.74
N LEU A 321 5.43 -13.36 12.13
CA LEU A 321 6.42 -14.39 12.41
C LEU A 321 7.39 -13.94 13.49
N SER A 322 7.63 -14.81 14.48
CA SER A 322 8.69 -14.59 15.48
C SER A 322 10.11 -14.64 14.88
N ARG A 323 10.28 -15.31 13.74
CA ARG A 323 11.52 -15.39 12.97
C ARG A 323 11.26 -14.99 11.52
N PRO A 324 11.47 -13.72 11.17
CA PRO A 324 11.26 -13.23 9.81
C PRO A 324 12.02 -14.03 8.75
N ILE A 325 11.45 -14.08 7.55
CA ILE A 325 12.09 -14.60 6.36
C ILE A 325 12.89 -13.47 5.71
N PRO A 326 14.23 -13.61 5.60
CA PRO A 326 15.02 -12.59 4.93
C PRO A 326 14.67 -12.56 3.44
N LEU A 327 14.21 -11.39 2.99
CA LEU A 327 13.95 -11.12 1.57
C LEU A 327 15.24 -10.97 0.77
N TRP A 328 16.37 -10.72 1.44
CA TRP A 328 17.66 -10.48 0.82
C TRP A 328 18.70 -11.52 1.27
N THR A 329 19.49 -12.03 0.33
CA THR A 329 20.70 -12.80 0.66
C THR A 329 21.84 -11.87 1.04
N ILE A 330 21.94 -10.74 0.32
CA ILE A 330 22.78 -9.60 0.69
C ILE A 330 21.86 -8.37 0.68
N PRO A 331 21.62 -7.71 1.83
CA PRO A 331 20.71 -6.58 1.94
C PRO A 331 20.86 -5.58 0.78
N GLY A 332 19.74 -5.33 0.09
CA GLY A 332 19.58 -4.41 -1.04
C GLY A 332 20.47 -4.61 -2.27
N THR A 333 21.23 -5.71 -2.33
CA THR A 333 22.08 -6.05 -3.49
C THR A 333 21.58 -7.32 -4.18
N ILE A 334 21.41 -8.40 -3.41
CA ILE A 334 21.00 -9.71 -3.94
C ILE A 334 19.72 -10.13 -3.25
N TYR A 335 18.62 -10.05 -3.98
CA TYR A 335 17.33 -10.54 -3.52
C TYR A 335 17.40 -12.07 -3.36
N ASN A 336 16.85 -12.58 -2.27
CA ASN A 336 16.78 -14.01 -1.99
C ASN A 336 15.81 -14.66 -2.97
N LEU A 337 16.34 -15.32 -4.01
CA LEU A 337 15.49 -15.95 -5.03
C LEU A 337 14.55 -17.01 -4.45
N ARG A 338 14.94 -17.67 -3.34
CA ARG A 338 14.06 -18.62 -2.64
C ARG A 338 12.86 -17.93 -1.99
N ALA A 339 12.94 -16.63 -1.73
CA ALA A 339 11.86 -15.80 -1.18
C ALA A 339 11.10 -14.99 -2.26
N THR A 340 11.59 -14.92 -3.51
CA THR A 340 10.95 -14.09 -4.56
C THR A 340 10.27 -14.89 -5.66
N ASN A 341 10.75 -16.12 -5.89
CA ASN A 341 10.12 -17.03 -6.83
C ASN A 341 8.99 -17.78 -6.11
N SER A 342 7.78 -17.72 -6.65
CA SER A 342 6.58 -18.34 -6.05
C SER A 342 6.75 -19.83 -5.72
N THR A 343 7.40 -20.59 -6.60
CA THR A 343 7.60 -22.04 -6.42
C THR A 343 8.59 -22.31 -5.30
N TRP A 344 9.72 -21.60 -5.28
CA TRP A 344 10.72 -21.76 -4.22
C TRP A 344 10.26 -21.19 -2.88
N ALA A 345 9.49 -20.11 -2.87
CA ALA A 345 8.90 -19.54 -1.67
C ALA A 345 7.96 -20.54 -1.00
N THR A 346 7.19 -21.30 -1.80
CA THR A 346 6.32 -22.37 -1.28
C THR A 346 7.13 -23.47 -0.60
N VAL A 347 8.22 -23.91 -1.22
CA VAL A 347 9.13 -24.90 -0.63
C VAL A 347 9.73 -24.36 0.68
N LEU A 348 10.23 -23.12 0.67
CA LEU A 348 10.79 -22.47 1.85
C LEU A 348 9.77 -22.36 3.00
N LEU A 349 8.54 -21.94 2.70
CA LEU A 349 7.46 -21.80 3.68
C LEU A 349 7.07 -23.14 4.29
N ARG A 350 7.06 -24.23 3.50
CA ARG A 350 6.84 -25.59 3.98
C ARG A 350 7.99 -26.10 4.85
N GLU A 351 9.23 -25.91 4.40
CA GLU A 351 10.43 -26.29 5.17
C GLU A 351 10.49 -25.58 6.54
N ARG A 352 9.99 -24.34 6.61
CA ARG A 352 9.88 -23.57 7.85
C ARG A 352 8.62 -23.90 8.68
N GLY A 353 7.77 -24.81 8.22
CA GLY A 353 6.51 -25.16 8.89
C GLY A 353 5.49 -24.02 8.95
N ILE A 354 5.61 -23.00 8.09
CA ILE A 354 4.71 -21.84 8.06
C ILE A 354 3.41 -22.18 7.31
N ILE A 355 3.51 -23.02 6.29
CA ILE A 355 2.37 -23.59 5.56
C ILE A 355 2.46 -25.12 5.57
N GLY A 356 1.31 -25.77 5.62
CA GLY A 356 1.19 -27.23 5.61
C GLY A 356 1.22 -27.85 4.21
N GLU A 357 0.79 -29.12 4.13
CA GLU A 357 0.59 -29.81 2.86
C GLU A 357 -0.48 -29.15 2.00
N SER A 358 -0.33 -29.25 0.68
CA SER A 358 -1.35 -28.74 -0.24
C SER A 358 -2.68 -29.48 -0.06
N LEU A 359 -3.77 -28.72 -0.05
CA LEU A 359 -5.10 -29.27 -0.27
C LEU A 359 -5.24 -29.81 -1.71
N PRO A 360 -6.27 -30.64 -1.97
CA PRO A 360 -6.60 -31.04 -3.34
C PRO A 360 -6.71 -29.83 -4.27
N GLU A 361 -6.19 -29.98 -5.48
CA GLU A 361 -6.21 -28.91 -6.48
C GLU A 361 -7.64 -28.49 -6.81
N ILE A 362 -7.85 -27.18 -6.90
CA ILE A 362 -9.10 -26.58 -7.36
C ILE A 362 -8.96 -26.25 -8.84
N ASN A 363 -9.90 -26.67 -9.66
CA ASN A 363 -9.85 -26.57 -11.11
C ASN A 363 -11.27 -26.43 -11.70
N PRO A 364 -11.42 -26.29 -13.03
CA PRO A 364 -12.72 -26.05 -13.66
C PRO A 364 -13.79 -27.11 -13.39
N THR A 365 -13.39 -28.32 -12.98
CA THR A 365 -14.32 -29.44 -12.74
C THR A 365 -14.81 -29.53 -11.28
N ASN A 366 -14.17 -28.83 -10.33
CA ASN A 366 -14.49 -28.97 -8.90
C ASN A 366 -14.61 -27.65 -8.13
N TYR A 367 -14.42 -26.48 -8.76
CA TYR A 367 -14.37 -25.18 -8.06
C TYR A 367 -15.65 -24.82 -7.27
N THR A 368 -16.83 -25.27 -7.71
CA THR A 368 -18.10 -24.98 -7.02
C THR A 368 -18.27 -25.70 -5.68
N LYS A 369 -17.41 -26.68 -5.37
CA LYS A 369 -17.42 -27.45 -4.11
C LYS A 369 -16.24 -27.11 -3.21
N SER A 370 -15.52 -26.02 -3.50
CA SER A 370 -14.24 -25.74 -2.85
C SER A 370 -14.36 -24.74 -1.70
N LEU A 371 -13.72 -25.10 -0.57
CA LEU A 371 -13.66 -24.43 0.74
C LEU A 371 -14.95 -24.27 1.55
#